data_AF-A0A815NJP4-F1
#
_entry.id   AF-A0A815NJP4-F1
#
_cell.length_a   1.000
_cell.length_b   1.000
_cell.length_c   1.000
_cell.angle_alpha   90.00
_cell.angle_beta   90.00
_cell.angle_gamma   90.00
#
_symmetry.space_group_name_H-M   'P 1'
#
loop_
_entity.id
_entity.type
_entity.pdbx_description
1 polymer ?
#
loop_
_entity_poly.entity_id
_entity_poly.type
_entity_poly.pdbx_seq_one_letter_code
_entity_poly.pdbx_strand_id
1 'polypeptide(L)'
;MSTLYYTLDNTVFRNFSFYAVASILKMMIMSPLTVRQRFQKNAFANPEDIQQQNRKTIQATTSDSDVERVRRNHLNDVENIIPFVLIGFGYIACNPNPTLAVWHFRIFFVSRLLHTFAYQIPLRQPSRAITCMIGGIATISMAIQILLQVY
;
A
#
# COMPACT_ATOMS: atom_id res chain seq x y z
N MET A 1 -23.63 3.41 -28.59
CA MET A 1 -22.78 4.29 -27.77
C MET A 1 -21.69 3.42 -27.19
N SER A 2 -20.43 3.63 -27.56
CA SER A 2 -19.29 2.92 -26.97
C SER A 2 -19.22 3.29 -25.50
N THR A 3 -19.37 2.31 -24.61
CA THR A 3 -19.24 2.52 -23.17
C THR A 3 -17.78 2.85 -22.87
N LEU A 4 -17.49 4.12 -22.61
CA LEU A 4 -16.13 4.55 -22.29
C LEU A 4 -15.85 4.17 -20.84
N TYR A 5 -15.13 3.06 -20.61
CA TYR A 5 -14.92 2.53 -19.27
C TYR A 5 -14.03 3.43 -18.40
N TYR A 6 -13.03 4.08 -19.01
CA TYR A 6 -12.05 4.93 -18.36
C TYR A 6 -12.41 6.42 -18.46
N THR A 7 -13.62 6.77 -18.01
CA THR A 7 -14.08 8.16 -17.86
C THR A 7 -14.54 8.40 -16.43
N LEU A 8 -14.42 9.65 -15.96
CA LEU A 8 -14.90 10.06 -14.64
C LEU A 8 -16.44 10.03 -14.53
N ASP A 9 -17.15 9.95 -15.66
CA ASP A 9 -18.61 9.73 -15.69
C ASP A 9 -18.96 8.30 -15.23
N ASN A 10 -18.05 7.34 -15.42
CA ASN A 10 -18.20 6.00 -14.89
C ASN A 10 -17.94 6.02 -13.38
N THR A 11 -18.98 5.73 -12.61
CA THR A 11 -18.94 5.71 -11.14
C THR A 11 -17.89 4.74 -10.61
N VAL A 12 -17.67 3.61 -11.29
CA VAL A 12 -16.66 2.61 -10.90
C VAL A 12 -15.26 3.16 -11.07
N PHE A 13 -14.95 3.73 -12.25
CA PHE A 13 -13.64 4.32 -12.52
C PHE A 13 -13.36 5.49 -11.60
N ARG A 14 -14.32 6.40 -11.39
CA ARG A 14 -14.16 7.54 -10.47
C ARG A 14 -13.81 7.10 -9.04
N ASN A 15 -14.53 6.11 -8.51
CA ASN A 15 -14.25 5.59 -7.17
C ASN A 15 -12.91 4.85 -7.13
N PHE A 16 -12.61 4.04 -8.14
CA PHE A 16 -11.31 3.38 -8.25
C PHE A 16 -10.17 4.39 -8.25
N SER A 17 -10.22 5.42 -9.08
CA SER A 17 -9.19 6.46 -9.16
C SER A 17 -8.95 7.11 -7.79
N PHE A 18 -10.01 7.43 -7.06
CA PHE A 18 -9.88 7.98 -5.71
C PHE A 18 -9.14 7.02 -4.76
N TYR A 19 -9.58 5.77 -4.64
CA TYR A 19 -8.96 4.81 -3.71
C TYR A 19 -7.56 4.36 -4.15
N ALA A 20 -7.31 4.25 -5.45
CA ALA A 20 -5.99 3.94 -6.01
C ALA A 20 -5.00 5.05 -5.71
N VAL A 21 -5.34 6.31 -6.03
CA VAL A 21 -4.49 7.48 -5.75
C VAL A 21 -4.30 7.64 -4.25
N ALA A 22 -5.35 7.50 -3.43
CA ALA A 22 -5.23 7.57 -1.98
C ALA A 22 -4.27 6.49 -1.41
N SER A 23 -4.33 5.27 -1.95
CA SER A 23 -3.42 4.17 -1.56
C SER A 23 -1.97 4.49 -1.96
N ILE A 24 -1.76 4.99 -3.18
CA ILE A 24 -0.44 5.39 -3.68
C ILE A 24 0.13 6.54 -2.84
N LEU A 25 -0.66 7.58 -2.57
CA LEU A 25 -0.24 8.71 -1.73
C LEU A 25 0.17 8.23 -0.34
N LYS A 26 -0.63 7.33 0.25
CA LYS A 26 -0.27 6.70 1.53
C LYS A 26 1.07 5.96 1.43
N MET A 27 1.31 5.22 0.36
CA MET A 27 2.59 4.54 0.13
C MET A 27 3.75 5.53 -0.03
N MET A 28 3.52 6.66 -0.72
CA MET A 28 4.51 7.73 -0.87
C MET A 28 4.86 8.37 0.47
N ILE A 29 3.90 8.52 1.40
CA ILE A 29 4.13 9.05 2.75
C ILE A 29 5.00 8.12 3.60
N MET A 30 5.01 6.81 3.33
CA MET A 30 5.85 5.86 4.09
C MET A 30 7.36 6.04 3.83
N SER A 31 7.75 6.55 2.66
CA SER A 31 9.15 6.85 2.34
C SER A 31 9.75 7.96 3.23
N PRO A 32 9.19 9.19 3.30
CA PRO A 32 9.70 10.24 4.17
C PRO A 32 9.56 9.90 5.66
N LEU A 33 8.57 9.07 6.06
CA LEU A 33 8.52 8.54 7.43
C LEU A 33 9.74 7.68 7.76
N THR A 34 10.20 6.85 6.83
CA THR A 34 11.42 6.05 7.00
C THR A 34 12.64 6.97 7.14
N VAL A 35 12.75 7.99 6.29
CA VAL A 35 13.83 8.99 6.36
C VAL A 35 13.82 9.71 7.70
N ARG A 36 12.66 10.20 8.15
CA ARG A 36 12.49 10.83 9.46
C ARG A 36 12.93 9.90 10.60
N GLN A 37 12.55 8.63 10.57
CA GLN A 37 12.94 7.66 11.59
C GLN A 37 14.46 7.46 11.61
N ARG A 38 15.12 7.40 10.44
CA ARG A 38 16.58 7.30 10.33
C ARG A 38 17.27 8.51 10.96
N PHE A 39 16.79 9.72 10.68
CA PHE A 39 17.32 10.95 11.29
C PHE A 39 17.07 11.01 12.81
N GLN A 40 15.91 10.56 13.29
CA GLN A 40 15.61 10.54 14.73
C GLN A 40 16.45 9.53 15.50
N LYS A 41 16.70 8.36 14.91
CA LYS A 41 17.46 7.27 15.52
C LYS A 41 18.95 7.32 15.20
N ASN A 42 19.37 8.25 14.36
CA ASN A 42 20.73 8.35 13.83
C ASN A 42 21.21 7.04 13.19
N ALA A 43 20.29 6.29 12.58
CA ALA A 43 20.51 4.98 12.01
C ALA A 43 20.53 5.07 10.48
N PHE A 44 21.68 5.46 9.95
CA PHE A 44 21.90 5.58 8.51
C PHE A 44 22.43 4.26 7.94
N ALA A 45 21.91 3.89 6.77
CA ALA A 45 22.34 2.68 6.08
C ALA A 45 23.69 2.89 5.38
N ASN A 46 23.92 4.09 4.86
CA ASN A 46 25.09 4.37 4.06
C ASN A 46 26.13 5.20 4.85
N PRO A 47 27.43 4.94 4.66
CA PRO A 47 28.48 5.62 5.40
C PRO A 47 28.65 7.10 5.02
N GLU A 48 28.30 7.51 3.80
CA GLU A 48 28.36 8.91 3.36
C GLU A 48 27.42 9.84 4.14
N ASP A 49 26.20 9.35 4.46
CA ASP A 49 25.20 10.08 5.23
C ASP A 49 25.67 10.36 6.67
N ILE A 50 26.57 9.51 7.19
CA ILE A 50 27.15 9.61 8.54
C ILE A 50 28.27 10.63 8.57
N GLN A 51 29.13 10.63 7.55
CA GLN A 51 30.23 11.58 7.42
C GLN A 51 29.70 13.01 7.32
N GLN A 52 28.59 13.21 6.59
CA GLN A 52 27.95 14.50 6.45
C GLN A 52 27.38 15.04 7.78
N GLN A 53 27.11 14.18 8.76
CA GLN A 53 26.64 14.59 10.09
C GLN A 53 27.77 14.90 11.10
N ASN A 54 29.06 14.79 10.74
CA ASN A 54 30.21 15.06 11.63
C ASN A 54 30.17 14.34 12.99
N ARG A 55 29.46 13.21 13.09
CA ARG A 55 29.30 12.45 14.33
C ARG A 55 30.21 11.23 14.32
N LYS A 56 31.37 11.39 14.96
CA LYS A 56 32.45 10.38 15.07
C LYS A 56 32.06 9.04 15.74
N THR A 57 30.84 8.91 16.27
CA THR A 57 30.43 7.78 17.12
C THR A 57 29.28 6.95 16.53
N ILE A 58 28.71 7.33 15.39
CA ILE A 58 27.63 6.58 14.75
C ILE A 58 28.25 5.61 13.73
N GLN A 59 28.12 4.31 13.97
CA GLN A 59 28.45 3.31 12.95
C GLN A 59 27.28 3.13 11.99
N ALA A 60 27.57 2.90 10.70
CA ALA A 60 26.56 2.56 9.71
C ALA A 60 25.82 1.30 10.16
N THR A 61 24.53 1.47 10.45
CA THR A 61 23.75 0.45 11.13
C THR A 61 22.39 0.37 10.48
N THR A 62 22.20 -0.69 9.70
CA THR A 62 20.90 -1.05 9.10
C THR A 62 19.99 -1.75 10.11
N SER A 63 20.46 -2.05 11.32
CA SER A 63 19.79 -2.92 12.28
C SER A 63 18.87 -2.22 13.29
N ASP A 64 18.60 -0.91 13.17
CA ASP A 64 17.60 -0.27 14.02
C ASP A 64 16.22 -0.86 13.78
N SER A 65 15.65 -1.45 14.83
CA SER A 65 14.41 -2.23 14.76
C SER A 65 13.20 -1.37 14.39
N ASP A 66 13.20 -0.08 14.74
CA ASP A 66 12.13 0.86 14.41
C ASP A 66 12.21 1.29 12.94
N VAL A 67 13.41 1.58 12.44
CA VAL A 67 13.62 1.88 11.01
C VAL A 67 13.23 0.70 10.13
N GLU A 68 13.67 -0.51 10.47
CA GLU A 68 13.31 -1.73 9.75
C GLU A 68 11.82 -2.06 9.87
N ARG A 69 11.15 -1.62 10.94
CA ARG A 69 9.70 -1.73 11.07
C ARG A 69 9.00 -0.85 10.03
N VAL A 70 9.37 0.42 9.90
CA VAL A 70 8.78 1.29 8.86
C VAL A 70 9.09 0.77 7.45
N ARG A 71 10.32 0.30 7.21
CA ARG A 71 10.74 -0.25 5.90
C ARG A 71 9.92 -1.48 5.51
N ARG A 72 9.70 -2.43 6.43
CA ARG A 72 8.89 -3.62 6.16
C ARG A 72 7.42 -3.29 5.89
N ASN A 73 6.87 -2.28 6.57
CA ASN A 73 5.51 -1.82 6.26
C ASN A 73 5.44 -1.20 4.85
N HIS A 74 6.44 -0.40 4.47
CA HIS A 74 6.53 0.17 3.11
C HIS A 74 6.68 -0.92 2.03
N LEU A 75 7.53 -1.93 2.26
CA LEU A 75 7.66 -3.05 1.33
C LEU A 75 6.34 -3.81 1.16
N ASN A 76 5.62 -4.05 2.26
CA ASN A 76 4.32 -4.69 2.20
C ASN A 76 3.27 -3.84 1.47
N ASP A 77 3.35 -2.50 1.55
CA ASP A 77 2.51 -1.63 0.71
C ASP A 77 2.83 -1.79 -0.76
N VAL A 78 4.10 -1.81 -1.13
CA VAL A 78 4.55 -2.01 -2.52
C VAL A 78 4.01 -3.34 -3.06
N GLU A 79 4.16 -4.42 -2.30
CA GLU A 79 3.70 -5.77 -2.66
C GLU A 79 2.18 -5.88 -2.82
N ASN A 80 1.37 -5.03 -2.17
CA ASN A 80 -0.10 -5.13 -2.19
C ASN A 80 -0.78 -4.06 -3.04
N ILE A 81 -0.29 -2.82 -3.00
CA ILE A 81 -0.90 -1.68 -3.70
C ILE A 81 -0.61 -1.76 -5.20
N ILE A 82 0.58 -2.20 -5.62
CA ILE A 82 0.89 -2.35 -7.04
C ILE A 82 -0.05 -3.38 -7.71
N PRO A 83 -0.21 -4.62 -7.18
CA PRO A 83 -1.19 -5.55 -7.73
C PRO A 83 -2.62 -5.02 -7.70
N PHE A 84 -3.04 -4.35 -6.62
CA PHE A 84 -4.39 -3.77 -6.52
C PHE A 84 -4.66 -2.75 -7.63
N VAL A 85 -3.71 -1.86 -7.92
CA VAL A 85 -3.89 -0.84 -8.97
C VAL A 85 -3.96 -1.50 -10.35
N LEU A 86 -3.08 -2.47 -10.63
CA LEU A 86 -3.06 -3.16 -11.92
C LEU A 86 -4.32 -4.02 -12.14
N ILE A 87 -4.70 -4.83 -11.15
CA ILE A 87 -5.90 -5.67 -11.20
C ILE A 87 -7.16 -4.81 -11.20
N GLY A 88 -7.23 -3.77 -10.38
CA GLY A 88 -8.38 -2.87 -10.32
C GLY A 88 -8.60 -2.14 -11.65
N PHE A 89 -7.52 -1.75 -12.35
CA PHE A 89 -7.62 -1.17 -13.69
C PHE A 89 -8.23 -2.17 -14.70
N GLY A 90 -7.75 -3.42 -14.70
CA GLY A 90 -8.34 -4.48 -15.53
C GLY A 90 -9.79 -4.80 -15.15
N TYR A 91 -10.11 -4.77 -13.86
CA TYR A 91 -11.45 -5.06 -13.35
C TYR A 91 -12.49 -4.06 -13.84
N ILE A 92 -12.14 -2.79 -14.00
CA ILE A 92 -13.05 -1.76 -14.57
C ILE A 92 -13.46 -2.09 -16.01
N ALA A 93 -12.55 -2.70 -16.79
CA ALA A 93 -12.83 -3.09 -18.17
C ALA A 93 -13.86 -4.23 -18.27
N CYS A 94 -14.01 -5.04 -17.21
CA CYS A 94 -14.98 -6.13 -17.15
C CYS A 94 -16.42 -5.66 -16.87
N ASN A 95 -16.66 -4.35 -16.79
CA ASN A 95 -17.96 -3.75 -16.44
C ASN A 95 -18.65 -4.40 -15.21
N PRO A 96 -17.97 -4.44 -14.06
CA PRO A 96 -18.46 -5.13 -12.88
C PRO A 96 -19.65 -4.39 -12.27
N ASN A 97 -20.39 -5.08 -11.39
CA ASN A 97 -21.44 -4.44 -10.61
C ASN A 97 -20.85 -3.26 -9.79
N PRO A 98 -21.34 -2.02 -9.99
CA PRO A 98 -20.73 -0.85 -9.37
C PRO A 98 -20.68 -0.89 -7.84
N THR A 99 -21.72 -1.44 -7.22
CA THR A 99 -21.79 -1.55 -5.75
C THR A 99 -20.72 -2.49 -5.22
N LEU A 100 -20.57 -3.66 -5.84
CA LEU A 100 -19.55 -4.63 -5.45
C LEU A 100 -18.15 -4.09 -5.69
N ALA A 101 -17.90 -3.45 -6.83
CA ALA A 101 -16.60 -2.87 -7.15
C ALA A 101 -16.17 -1.81 -6.11
N VAL A 102 -17.06 -0.90 -5.75
CA VAL A 102 -16.80 0.13 -4.73
C VAL A 102 -16.48 -0.50 -3.37
N TRP A 103 -17.16 -1.59 -2.99
CA TRP A 103 -16.85 -2.31 -1.76
C TRP A 103 -15.47 -2.95 -1.78
N HIS A 104 -15.04 -3.56 -2.89
CA HIS A 104 -13.68 -4.11 -3.00
C HIS A 104 -12.62 -3.02 -2.79
N PHE A 105 -12.79 -1.86 -3.43
CA PHE A 105 -11.86 -0.74 -3.28
C PHE A 105 -11.82 -0.18 -1.84
N ARG A 106 -12.99 -0.05 -1.20
CA ARG A 106 -13.11 0.40 0.19
C ARG A 106 -12.45 -0.56 1.16
N ILE A 107 -12.77 -1.85 1.05
CA ILE A 107 -12.22 -2.90 1.92
C ILE A 107 -10.69 -2.92 1.78
N PHE A 108 -10.18 -2.90 0.55
CA PHE A 108 -8.74 -2.84 0.32
C PHE A 108 -8.10 -1.63 1.00
N PHE A 109 -8.59 -0.43 0.73
CA PHE A 109 -8.03 0.81 1.26
C PHE A 109 -8.05 0.85 2.80
N VAL A 110 -9.20 0.56 3.42
CA VAL A 110 -9.35 0.52 4.88
C VAL A 110 -8.43 -0.54 5.49
N SER A 111 -8.33 -1.72 4.88
CA SER A 111 -7.45 -2.78 5.34
C SER A 111 -5.98 -2.36 5.31
N ARG A 112 -5.55 -1.60 4.29
CA ARG A 112 -4.18 -1.05 4.21
C ARG A 112 -3.91 0.02 5.26
N LEU A 113 -4.90 0.88 5.55
CA LEU A 113 -4.78 1.85 6.63
C LEU A 113 -4.62 1.14 7.98
N LEU A 114 -5.51 0.18 8.28
CA LEU A 114 -5.46 -0.59 9.51
C LEU A 114 -4.16 -1.40 9.64
N HIS A 115 -3.67 -2.02 8.55
CA HIS A 115 -2.39 -2.71 8.54
C HIS A 115 -1.24 -1.78 8.96
N THR A 116 -1.26 -0.54 8.47
CA THR A 116 -0.25 0.47 8.78
C THR A 116 -0.27 0.88 10.23
N PHE A 117 -1.46 1.17 10.76
CA PHE A 117 -1.62 1.46 12.19
C PHE A 117 -1.20 0.28 13.05
N ALA A 118 -1.56 -0.94 12.67
CA ALA A 118 -1.15 -2.16 13.37
C ALA A 118 0.34 -2.47 13.25
N TYR A 119 1.03 -1.92 12.25
CA TYR A 119 2.47 -2.04 12.12
C TYR A 119 3.22 -1.07 13.04
N GLN A 120 2.75 0.17 13.15
CA GLN A 120 3.43 1.21 13.92
C GLN A 120 3.08 1.18 15.40
N ILE A 121 1.83 0.88 15.74
CA ILE A 121 1.44 0.58 17.10
C ILE A 121 1.87 -0.87 17.36
N PRO A 122 2.55 -1.18 18.48
CA PRO A 122 2.97 -2.55 18.81
C PRO A 122 1.76 -3.43 19.22
N LEU A 123 0.78 -3.55 18.33
CA LEU A 123 -0.36 -4.45 18.50
C LEU A 123 0.13 -5.90 18.43
N ARG A 124 -0.40 -6.72 19.34
CA ARG A 124 -0.12 -8.16 19.35
C ARG A 124 -0.55 -8.76 18.01
N GLN A 125 0.24 -9.71 17.50
CA GLN A 125 -0.24 -10.63 16.47
C GLN A 125 -1.54 -11.27 16.99
N PRO A 126 -2.60 -11.45 16.18
CA PRO A 126 -2.61 -11.63 14.72
C PRO A 126 -3.13 -10.43 13.89
N SER A 127 -3.34 -9.25 14.49
CA SER A 127 -3.93 -8.06 13.84
C SER A 127 -3.35 -7.71 12.47
N ARG A 128 -2.01 -7.70 12.35
CA ARG A 128 -1.28 -7.43 11.10
C ARG A 128 -1.55 -8.47 10.02
N ALA A 129 -1.54 -9.75 10.37
CA ALA A 129 -1.78 -10.82 9.40
C ALA A 129 -3.22 -10.78 8.88
N ILE A 130 -4.20 -10.55 9.76
CA ILE A 130 -5.62 -10.47 9.39
C ILE A 130 -5.87 -9.30 8.44
N THR A 131 -5.36 -8.11 8.77
CA THR A 131 -5.49 -6.91 7.91
C THR A 131 -4.74 -7.07 6.58
N CYS A 132 -3.64 -7.81 6.53
CA CYS A 132 -2.99 -8.15 5.26
C CYS A 132 -3.86 -9.11 4.43
N MET A 133 -4.40 -10.16 5.06
CA MET A 133 -5.24 -11.16 4.38
C MET A 133 -6.52 -10.56 3.82
N ILE A 134 -7.23 -9.70 4.57
CA ILE A 134 -8.46 -9.05 4.11
C ILE A 134 -8.21 -8.23 2.84
N GLY A 135 -7.11 -7.45 2.81
CA GLY A 135 -6.72 -6.70 1.62
C GLY A 135 -6.36 -7.61 0.45
N GLY A 136 -5.61 -8.69 0.71
CA GLY A 136 -5.24 -9.68 -0.30
C GLY A 136 -6.46 -10.38 -0.92
N ILE A 137 -7.43 -10.78 -0.10
CA ILE A 137 -8.67 -11.43 -0.56
C ILE A 137 -9.46 -10.51 -1.50
N ALA A 138 -9.54 -9.21 -1.21
CA ALA A 138 -10.20 -8.26 -2.09
C ALA A 138 -9.53 -8.20 -3.48
N THR A 139 -8.20 -8.17 -3.51
CA THR A 139 -7.42 -8.16 -4.77
C THR A 139 -7.55 -9.48 -5.54
N ILE A 140 -7.48 -10.63 -4.84
CA ILE A 140 -7.63 -11.96 -5.44
C ILE A 140 -9.05 -12.14 -6.00
N SER A 141 -10.08 -11.69 -5.28
CA SER A 141 -11.48 -11.73 -5.75
C SER A 141 -11.65 -10.99 -7.08
N MET A 142 -11.08 -9.78 -7.21
CA MET A 142 -11.12 -9.03 -8.47
C MET A 142 -10.36 -9.77 -9.58
N ALA A 143 -9.19 -10.33 -9.27
CA ALA A 143 -8.40 -11.08 -10.26
C ALA A 143 -9.15 -12.30 -10.80
N ILE A 144 -9.81 -13.07 -9.92
CA ILE A 144 -10.61 -14.23 -10.31
C ILE A 144 -11.77 -13.80 -11.21
N GLN A 145 -12.46 -12.72 -10.88
CA GLN A 145 -13.55 -12.20 -11.71
C GLN A 145 -13.08 -11.76 -13.10
N ILE A 146 -11.90 -11.15 -13.20
CA ILE A 146 -11.30 -10.83 -14.52
C ILE A 146 -11.04 -12.11 -15.30
N LEU A 147 -10.41 -13.12 -14.67
CA LEU A 147 -10.12 -14.39 -15.34
C LEU A 147 -11.41 -15.07 -15.83
N LEU A 148 -12.45 -15.13 -15.01
CA LEU A 148 -13.76 -15.70 -15.37
C LEU A 148 -14.50 -14.90 -16.46
N GLN A 149 -14.13 -13.65 -16.69
CA GLN A 149 -14.73 -12.83 -17.75
C GLN A 149 -13.99 -12.98 -19.08
N VAL A 150 -12.70 -13.34 -19.04
CA VAL A 150 -11.84 -13.52 -20.22
C VAL A 150 -12.01 -14.91 -20.83
N TYR A 151 -12.33 -15.93 -20.03
CA TYR A 151 -12.62 -17.30 -20.45
C TYR A 151 -14.13 -17.57 -20.47
#